data_AF-A0A382C720-F1
#
_entry.id   AF-A0A382C720-F1
#
_cell.length_a   1.000
_cell.length_b   1.000
_cell.length_c   1.000
_cell.angle_alpha   90.00
_cell.angle_beta   90.00
_cell.angle_gamma   90.00
#
_symmetry.space_group_name_H-M   'P 1'
#
loop_
_entity.id
_entity.type
_entity.pdbx_description
1 polymer ?
#
loop_
_entity_poly.entity_id
_entity_poly.type
_entity_poly.pdbx_seq_one_letter_code
_entity_poly.pdbx_strand_id
1 'polypeptide(L)' 'MAPSNTSGNLAVTGDPDADHLVNTDPLALLIGMLLDQQVPMEWAFRG' A
#
# COMPACT_ATOMS: atom_id res chain seq x y z
N MET A 1 11.25 6.52 -22.65
CA MET A 1 10.52 6.66 -21.37
C MET A 1 11.08 5.62 -20.43
N ALA A 2 12.05 6.00 -19.59
CA ALA A 2 12.62 5.09 -18.59
C ALA A 2 11.64 4.98 -17.41
N PRO A 3 11.49 3.82 -16.76
CA PRO A 3 10.68 3.73 -15.56
C PRO A 3 11.36 4.53 -14.45
N SER A 4 10.79 5.69 -14.12
CA SER A 4 11.16 6.41 -12.91
C SER A 4 10.69 5.57 -11.73
N ASN A 5 11.60 4.96 -10.98
CA ASN A 5 11.25 4.31 -9.72
C ASN A 5 10.69 5.39 -8.79
N THR A 6 9.36 5.45 -8.70
CA THR A 6 8.61 6.37 -7.84
C THR A 6 8.92 6.06 -6.39
N SER A 7 9.96 6.69 -5.86
CA SER A 7 10.25 6.72 -4.43
C SER A 7 9.35 7.79 -3.79
N GLY A 8 8.04 7.52 -3.75
CA GLY A 8 7.05 8.37 -3.11
C GLY A 8 6.51 7.65 -1.89
N ASN A 9 6.66 8.23 -0.70
CA ASN A 9 6.15 7.65 0.55
C ASN A 9 4.61 7.76 0.58
N LEU A 10 3.93 6.67 0.22
CA LEU A 10 2.49 6.50 0.26
C LEU A 10 2.04 6.30 1.72
N ALA A 11 1.36 7.30 2.28
CA ALA A 11 0.70 7.20 3.59
C ALA A 11 -0.80 6.92 3.39
N VAL A 12 -1.13 5.68 3.02
CA VAL A 12 -2.47 5.29 2.54
C VAL A 12 -3.28 4.61 3.64
N THR A 13 -2.61 3.97 4.60
CA THR A 13 -3.25 3.16 5.65
C THR A 13 -3.40 3.91 6.97
N GLY A 14 -2.58 4.94 7.22
CA GLY A 14 -2.53 5.67 8.49
C GLY A 14 -1.78 4.91 9.60
N ASP A 15 -1.28 3.71 9.30
CA ASP A 15 -0.42 2.90 10.16
C ASP A 15 1.01 2.92 9.60
N PRO A 16 2.02 3.31 10.39
CA PRO A 16 3.38 3.49 9.91
C PRO A 16 4.05 2.19 9.43
N ASP A 17 3.67 1.03 9.99
CA ASP A 17 4.22 -0.26 9.60
C ASP A 17 3.58 -0.76 8.30
N ALA A 18 2.26 -0.58 8.16
CA ALA A 18 1.55 -0.92 6.92
C ALA A 18 1.92 0.02 5.76
N ASP A 19 2.11 1.32 6.03
CA ASP A 19 2.62 2.27 5.03
C ASP A 19 4.04 1.90 4.58
N HIS A 20 4.92 1.46 5.49
CA HIS A 20 6.25 0.97 5.11
C HIS A 20 6.15 -0.27 4.20
N LEU A 21 5.23 -1.19 4.47
CA LEU A 21 5.01 -2.38 3.66
C LEU A 21 4.47 -2.03 2.25
N VAL A 22 3.50 -1.11 2.15
CA VAL A 22 2.94 -0.65 0.87
C VAL A 22 3.98 0.08 0.01
N ASN A 23 4.90 0.81 0.65
CA ASN A 23 5.98 1.51 -0.06
C ASN A 23 7.11 0.59 -0.54
N THR A 24 7.27 -0.59 0.08
CA THR A 24 8.39 -1.49 -0.20
C THR A 24 7.98 -2.74 -0.98
N ASP A 25 6.71 -3.14 -0.94
CA ASP A 25 6.17 -4.30 -1.64
C ASP A 25 5.05 -3.93 -2.64
N PRO A 26 5.30 -4.05 -3.96
CA PRO A 26 4.30 -3.82 -5.00
C PRO A 26 3.06 -4.73 -4.90
N LEU A 27 3.18 -5.92 -4.31
CA LEU A 27 2.04 -6.80 -4.07
C LEU A 27 1.16 -6.31 -2.93
N ALA A 28 1.76 -5.72 -1.88
CA ALA A 28 1.00 -5.11 -0.79
C ALA A 28 0.16 -3.93 -1.31
N LEU A 29 0.71 -3.13 -2.23
CA LEU A 29 -0.03 -2.06 -2.91
C LEU A 29 -1.19 -2.61 -3.75
N LEU A 30 -0.97 -3.68 -4.52
CA LEU A 30 -2.02 -4.31 -5.33
C LEU A 30 -3.15 -4.90 -4.47
N ILE A 31 -2.80 -5.59 -3.38
CA ILE A 31 -3.77 -6.15 -2.43
C ILE A 31 -4.57 -5.04 -1.76
N GLY A 32 -3.90 -3.96 -1.34
CA GLY A 32 -4.57 -2.78 -0.81
C GLY A 32 -5.58 -2.21 -1.80
N MET A 33 -5.15 -1.93 -3.04
CA MET A 33 -6.04 -1.40 -4.09
C MET A 33 -7.19 -2.34 -4.45
N LEU A 34 -7.00 -3.65 -4.34
CA LEU A 34 -8.05 -4.64 -4.60
C LEU A 34 -9.08 -4.69 -3.47
N LEU A 35 -8.64 -4.54 -2.22
CA LEU A 35 -9.51 -4.56 -1.04
C LEU A 35 -10.30 -3.27 -0.89
N ASP A 36 -9.70 -2.11 -1.23
CA ASP A 36 -10.34 -0.78 -1.14
C ASP A 36 -11.68 -0.70 -1.90
N GLN A 37 -11.91 -1.60 -2.86
CA GLN A 37 -13.16 -1.69 -3.62
C GLN A 37 -14.35 -2.24 -2.80
N GLN A 38 -14.16 -2.94 -1.68
CA GLN A 38 -15.26 -3.47 -0.83
C GLN A 38 -14.98 -3.51 0.69
N VAL A 39 -13.73 -3.38 1.12
CA VAL A 39 -13.28 -3.47 2.52
C VAL A 39 -12.23 -2.39 2.78
N PRO A 40 -12.34 -1.60 3.87
CA PRO A 40 -11.35 -0.59 4.19
C PRO A 40 -9.93 -1.19 4.24
N MET A 41 -8.97 -0.55 3.57
CA MET A 41 -7.58 -1.03 3.46
C MET A 41 -6.93 -1.32 4.83
N GLU A 42 -7.35 -0.59 5.86
CA GLU A 42 -6.99 -0.77 7.26
C GLU A 42 -7.38 -2.12 7.88
N TRP A 43 -8.23 -2.93 7.24
CA TRP A 43 -8.53 -4.30 7.69
C TRP A 43 -7.59 -5.34 7.06
N ALA A 44 -6.97 -5.02 5.92
CA ALA A 44 -6.07 -5.92 5.21
C ALA A 44 -4.77 -6.19 5.98
N PHE A 45 -4.34 -5.21 6.79
CA PHE A 45 -3.04 -5.20 7.44
C PHE A 45 -3.09 -5.42 8.96
N ARG A 46 -4.27 -5.74 9.52
CA ARG A 46 -4.47 -6.03 10.97
C ARG A 46 -4.09 -7.46 11.40
N GLY A 47 -3.09 -8.05 10.74
CA GLY A 47 -2.59 -9.40 11.06
C GLY A 47 -2.05 -9.52 12.47
#